data_AF-A0A8T5Q329-F1
#
_entry.id   AF-A0A8T5Q329-F1
#
_cell.length_a   1.000
_cell.length_b   1.000
_cell.length_c   1.000
_cell.angle_alpha   90.00
_cell.angle_beta   90.00
_cell.angle_gamma   90.00
#
_symmetry.space_group_name_H-M   'P 1'
#
loop_
_entity.id
_entity.type
_entity.pdbx_description
1 polymer ?
#
loop_
_entity_poly.entity_id
_entity_poly.type
_entity_poly.pdbx_seq_one_letter_code
_entity_poly.pdbx_strand_id
1 'polypeptide(L)'
;MNKIGISGILVILTLSLVLIGCGNNMVGEAKKTTIKPQCNDRIDNDGDGYCDFLTSKTKCVDKSIPGDPDCVSLDDNKESADCTPTQEVCDNLDNDCDNLIDEGLTQQCGVSNIGECQYGTKTCSGGVWGACVGNIDPVNETCDGKDHDCDSVSGEGCDC
;
A
#
# COMPACT_ATOMS: atom_id res chain seq x y z
N MET A 1 -52.07 -80.64 40.68
CA MET A 1 -53.43 -80.05 40.74
C MET A 1 -53.42 -79.00 41.82
N ASN A 2 -53.38 -77.72 41.48
CA ASN A 2 -53.79 -76.62 42.37
C ASN A 2 -54.13 -75.44 41.47
N LYS A 3 -55.44 -75.28 41.22
CA LYS A 3 -56.02 -74.11 40.57
C LYS A 3 -56.36 -73.12 41.69
N ILE A 4 -55.75 -71.94 41.67
CA ILE A 4 -56.30 -70.76 42.32
C ILE A 4 -56.17 -69.65 41.28
N GLY A 5 -57.30 -69.31 40.67
CA GLY A 5 -57.43 -68.10 39.87
C GLY A 5 -58.57 -67.31 40.46
N ILE A 6 -58.34 -66.06 40.81
CA ILE A 6 -59.40 -65.05 40.88
C ILE A 6 -58.81 -63.65 40.76
N SER A 7 -59.47 -62.87 39.91
CA SER A 7 -59.74 -61.43 40.03
C SER A 7 -58.57 -60.45 40.15
N GLY A 8 -58.38 -59.69 39.08
CA GLY A 8 -57.59 -58.46 39.12
C GLY A 8 -57.69 -57.68 37.82
N ILE A 9 -58.89 -57.20 37.48
CA ILE A 9 -59.09 -56.16 36.48
C ILE A 9 -58.27 -54.95 36.91
N LEU A 10 -57.25 -54.58 36.13
CA LEU A 10 -56.70 -53.22 36.14
C LEU A 10 -56.46 -52.77 34.70
N VAL A 11 -57.51 -52.17 34.16
CA VAL A 11 -57.49 -51.31 32.98
C VAL A 11 -56.65 -50.08 33.32
N ILE A 12 -55.50 -49.88 32.68
CA ILE A 12 -54.96 -48.53 32.46
C ILE A 12 -54.38 -48.46 31.04
N LEU A 13 -55.27 -48.05 30.14
CA LEU A 13 -54.98 -47.46 28.84
C LEU A 13 -54.54 -46.01 29.08
N THR A 14 -53.26 -45.68 28.89
CA THR A 14 -52.82 -44.28 28.66
C THR A 14 -51.63 -44.31 27.70
N LEU A 15 -51.86 -44.14 26.41
CA LEU A 15 -51.94 -42.84 25.74
C LEU A 15 -50.55 -42.23 25.54
N SER A 16 -50.18 -42.18 24.27
CA SER A 16 -49.01 -41.57 23.65
C SER A 16 -48.51 -40.30 24.34
N LEU A 17 -47.23 -40.27 24.71
CA LEU A 17 -46.44 -39.03 24.76
C LEU A 17 -45.37 -39.09 23.66
N VAL A 18 -45.74 -38.51 22.52
CA VAL A 18 -44.80 -37.86 21.60
C VAL A 18 -44.43 -36.50 22.22
N LEU A 19 -43.25 -35.99 21.86
CA LEU A 19 -42.59 -34.73 22.27
C LEU A 19 -41.64 -34.98 23.45
N ILE A 20 -40.35 -34.66 23.39
CA ILE A 20 -39.77 -33.37 23.00
C ILE A 20 -38.39 -33.62 22.38
N GLY A 21 -38.15 -33.05 21.20
CA GLY A 21 -36.81 -32.81 20.71
C GLY A 21 -36.15 -31.65 21.47
N CYS A 22 -34.93 -31.88 21.93
CA CYS A 22 -33.85 -30.90 22.00
C CYS A 22 -32.65 -31.64 21.38
N GLY A 23 -32.05 -31.22 20.27
CA GLY A 23 -31.65 -29.85 20.00
C GLY A 23 -30.25 -29.63 20.60
N ASN A 24 -29.25 -29.99 19.79
CA ASN A 24 -27.89 -29.46 19.74
C ASN A 24 -26.86 -29.94 20.78
N ASN A 25 -25.86 -30.67 20.28
CA ASN A 25 -24.45 -30.25 20.40
C ASN A 25 -23.64 -30.95 19.30
N MET A 26 -23.74 -30.40 18.08
CA MET A 26 -22.65 -30.56 17.13
C MET A 26 -21.50 -29.73 17.70
N VAL A 27 -20.48 -30.38 18.26
CA VAL A 27 -19.18 -29.71 18.35
C VAL A 27 -18.80 -29.47 16.90
N GLY A 28 -18.97 -28.22 16.45
CA GLY A 28 -18.39 -27.78 15.21
C GLY A 28 -16.90 -28.03 15.34
N GLU A 29 -16.40 -29.07 14.67
CA GLU A 29 -15.04 -29.00 14.20
C GLU A 29 -14.96 -27.68 13.46
N ALA A 30 -14.14 -26.75 13.95
CA ALA A 30 -13.72 -25.62 13.14
C ALA A 30 -13.10 -26.27 11.90
N LYS A 31 -13.90 -26.39 10.84
CA LYS A 31 -13.45 -26.82 9.53
C LYS A 31 -12.35 -25.83 9.24
N LYS A 32 -11.10 -26.27 9.39
CA LYS A 32 -9.92 -25.55 8.94
C LYS A 32 -10.04 -25.56 7.43
N THR A 33 -10.90 -24.68 6.96
CA THR A 33 -11.17 -24.45 5.56
C THR A 33 -9.80 -24.15 5.00
N THR A 34 -9.36 -24.96 4.05
CA THR A 34 -8.15 -24.66 3.29
C THR A 34 -8.45 -23.37 2.55
N ILE A 35 -8.15 -22.24 3.21
CA ILE A 35 -8.36 -20.92 2.66
C ILE A 35 -7.39 -20.83 1.48
N LYS A 36 -7.92 -20.65 0.28
CA LYS A 36 -7.13 -20.30 -0.90
C LYS A 36 -6.41 -18.98 -0.58
N PRO A 37 -5.15 -18.79 -0.95
CA PRO A 37 -4.38 -17.59 -0.59
C PRO A 37 -5.13 -16.32 -0.98
N GLN A 38 -5.29 -15.38 -0.04
CA GLN A 38 -6.28 -14.29 -0.07
C GLN A 38 -5.74 -12.92 -0.50
N CYS A 39 -4.52 -12.83 -1.03
CA CYS A 39 -3.96 -11.54 -1.48
C CYS A 39 -4.53 -11.01 -2.81
N ASN A 40 -5.62 -11.56 -3.35
CA ASN A 40 -6.06 -11.22 -4.71
C ASN A 40 -7.54 -10.82 -4.82
N ASP A 41 -8.30 -10.76 -3.73
CA ASP A 41 -9.71 -10.37 -3.77
C ASP A 41 -10.12 -9.21 -2.83
N ARG A 42 -9.20 -8.66 -2.02
CA ARG A 42 -9.43 -7.49 -1.14
C ARG A 42 -10.58 -7.68 -0.13
N ILE A 43 -10.83 -8.91 0.31
CA ILE A 43 -11.89 -9.23 1.27
C ILE A 43 -11.28 -9.62 2.61
N ASP A 44 -11.58 -8.83 3.64
CA ASP A 44 -11.41 -9.19 5.06
C ASP A 44 -12.42 -10.31 5.40
N ASN A 45 -11.93 -11.54 5.50
CA ASN A 45 -12.76 -12.72 5.70
C ASN A 45 -12.87 -13.11 7.18
N ASP A 46 -11.99 -12.63 8.06
CA ASP A 46 -12.04 -12.92 9.50
C ASP A 46 -12.58 -11.76 10.36
N GLY A 47 -12.73 -10.58 9.77
CA GLY A 47 -13.40 -9.41 10.33
C GLY A 47 -12.54 -8.60 11.29
N ASP A 48 -11.22 -8.72 11.24
CA ASP A 48 -10.29 -7.99 12.10
C ASP A 48 -9.93 -6.57 11.58
N GLY A 49 -10.39 -6.22 10.39
CA GLY A 49 -10.14 -4.94 9.73
C GLY A 49 -8.95 -4.95 8.76
N TYR A 50 -8.33 -6.11 8.50
CA TYR A 50 -7.21 -6.31 7.57
C TYR A 50 -7.57 -7.36 6.50
N CYS A 51 -6.93 -7.29 5.32
CA CYS A 51 -7.04 -8.35 4.31
C CYS A 51 -6.12 -9.52 4.72
N ASP A 52 -6.69 -10.62 5.19
CA ASP A 52 -5.95 -11.65 5.94
C ASP A 52 -4.90 -12.49 5.20
N PHE A 53 -3.92 -12.93 6.00
CA PHE A 53 -3.17 -14.16 5.77
C PHE A 53 -3.17 -15.15 6.94
N LEU A 54 -3.36 -16.42 6.59
CA LEU A 54 -3.16 -17.58 7.46
C LEU A 54 -1.70 -17.70 7.97
N THR A 55 -1.54 -17.47 9.28
CA THR A 55 -0.34 -17.77 10.10
C THR A 55 0.95 -17.07 9.65
N SER A 56 1.62 -16.42 10.61
CA SER A 56 2.67 -15.40 10.50
C SER A 56 3.98 -15.75 9.76
N LYS A 57 3.98 -16.73 8.85
CA LYS A 57 5.17 -17.22 8.13
C LYS A 57 5.01 -17.40 6.62
N THR A 58 3.84 -17.15 6.04
CA THR A 58 3.60 -17.31 4.60
C THR A 58 3.58 -15.94 3.92
N LYS A 59 4.50 -15.68 2.97
CA LYS A 59 4.50 -14.46 2.15
C LYS A 59 3.48 -14.57 1.01
N CYS A 60 2.93 -13.44 0.54
CA CYS A 60 2.12 -13.45 -0.69
C CYS A 60 2.98 -13.90 -1.88
N VAL A 61 2.35 -14.52 -2.87
CA VAL A 61 3.00 -14.93 -4.12
C VAL A 61 3.52 -13.72 -4.91
N ASP A 62 2.90 -12.55 -4.73
CA ASP A 62 3.34 -11.25 -5.25
C ASP A 62 4.36 -10.53 -4.34
N LYS A 63 4.68 -11.12 -3.17
CA LYS A 63 5.59 -10.61 -2.10
C LYS A 63 5.00 -9.59 -1.12
N SER A 64 3.71 -9.29 -1.16
CA SER A 64 3.06 -8.44 -0.14
C SER A 64 3.15 -9.05 1.27
N ILE A 65 3.10 -8.17 2.28
CA ILE A 65 3.33 -8.50 3.70
C ILE A 65 2.01 -8.97 4.34
N PRO A 66 2.02 -10.04 5.15
CA PRO A 66 0.84 -10.42 5.94
C PRO A 66 0.42 -9.31 6.92
N GLY A 67 -0.85 -8.90 6.88
CA GLY A 67 -1.40 -7.81 7.71
C GLY A 67 -1.40 -6.43 7.04
N ASP A 68 -1.23 -6.39 5.73
CA ASP A 68 -1.35 -5.19 4.88
C ASP A 68 -2.82 -4.96 4.47
N PRO A 69 -3.43 -3.80 4.76
CA PRO A 69 -4.82 -3.52 4.41
C PRO A 69 -5.13 -3.46 2.92
N ASP A 70 -4.16 -3.18 2.04
CA ASP A 70 -4.39 -3.01 0.60
C ASP A 70 -3.51 -3.92 -0.26
N CYS A 71 -3.69 -5.24 -0.10
CA CYS A 71 -3.05 -6.36 -0.82
C CYS A 71 -3.04 -6.28 -2.38
N VAL A 72 -2.56 -5.21 -3.01
CA VAL A 72 -2.62 -4.98 -4.48
C VAL A 72 -1.44 -4.20 -5.06
N SER A 73 -0.45 -3.81 -4.27
CA SER A 73 0.63 -2.97 -4.77
C SER A 73 2.02 -3.50 -4.40
N LEU A 74 2.89 -3.56 -5.41
CA LEU A 74 4.31 -3.86 -5.26
C LEU A 74 5.13 -2.64 -4.79
N ASP A 75 4.50 -1.46 -4.68
CA ASP A 75 5.11 -0.17 -4.39
C ASP A 75 4.25 0.63 -3.40
N ASP A 76 4.03 0.14 -2.18
CA ASP A 76 3.46 0.96 -1.10
C ASP A 76 4.23 0.72 0.20
N ASN A 77 5.24 1.57 0.41
CA ASN A 77 5.92 1.75 1.68
C ASN A 77 5.03 2.57 2.62
N LYS A 78 4.51 1.89 3.64
CA LYS A 78 3.98 2.42 4.90
C LYS A 78 2.64 3.16 4.81
N GLU A 79 1.62 2.38 5.08
CA GLU A 79 0.44 2.90 5.75
C GLU A 79 0.81 3.68 7.03
N SER A 80 0.10 4.80 7.17
CA SER A 80 0.05 5.81 8.22
C SER A 80 0.28 5.39 9.70
N ALA A 81 0.30 4.10 10.04
CA ALA A 81 0.45 3.61 11.41
C ALA A 81 1.91 3.58 11.93
N ASP A 82 2.93 3.55 11.05
CA ASP A 82 4.36 3.55 11.45
C ASP A 82 5.25 4.41 10.53
N CYS A 83 4.64 5.39 9.87
CA CYS A 83 5.35 6.39 9.10
C CYS A 83 5.73 7.55 10.05
N THR A 84 7.02 7.88 10.12
CA THR A 84 7.51 9.06 10.85
C THR A 84 7.75 10.12 9.78
N PRO A 85 6.86 11.12 9.63
CA PRO A 85 6.99 12.13 8.58
C PRO A 85 8.35 12.80 8.63
N THR A 86 9.02 12.79 7.49
CA THR A 86 10.24 13.52 7.23
C THR A 86 10.02 14.44 6.04
N GLN A 87 10.97 15.33 5.78
CA GLN A 87 10.86 16.18 4.60
C GLN A 87 10.98 15.31 3.34
N GLU A 88 10.14 15.58 2.35
CA GLU A 88 10.22 14.99 1.02
C GLU A 88 11.63 15.06 0.42
N VAL A 89 12.03 13.94 -0.19
CA VAL A 89 13.27 13.74 -0.92
C VAL A 89 12.93 13.11 -2.26
N CYS A 90 13.64 13.51 -3.31
CA CYS A 90 13.43 12.98 -4.65
C CYS A 90 13.99 11.55 -4.75
N ASP A 91 13.26 10.57 -4.26
CA ASP A 91 13.68 9.17 -4.16
C ASP A 91 12.59 8.15 -4.52
N ASN A 92 11.44 8.61 -5.04
CA ASN A 92 10.29 7.78 -5.41
C ASN A 92 9.64 7.11 -4.19
N LEU A 93 9.73 7.73 -3.02
CA LEU A 93 9.07 7.33 -1.78
C LEU A 93 8.28 8.50 -1.22
N ASP A 94 7.14 8.22 -0.58
CA ASP A 94 6.44 9.17 0.28
C ASP A 94 7.20 9.26 1.62
N ASN A 95 7.90 10.36 1.87
CA ASN A 95 8.70 10.56 3.08
C ASN A 95 7.92 11.29 4.18
N ASP A 96 6.90 12.07 3.82
CA ASP A 96 6.10 12.88 4.72
C ASP A 96 4.73 12.28 5.07
N CYS A 97 4.42 11.14 4.45
CA CYS A 97 3.29 10.26 4.69
C CYS A 97 1.94 10.89 4.31
N ASP A 98 1.90 11.79 3.33
CA ASP A 98 0.69 12.48 2.89
C ASP A 98 -0.06 11.78 1.73
N ASN A 99 0.46 10.64 1.25
CA ASN A 99 0.01 9.84 0.11
C ASN A 99 0.28 10.48 -1.26
N LEU A 100 1.17 11.44 -1.33
CA LEU A 100 1.76 11.93 -2.56
C LEU A 100 3.23 11.50 -2.57
N ILE A 101 3.78 11.34 -3.78
CA ILE A 101 5.17 10.91 -3.97
C ILE A 101 5.93 12.05 -4.63
N ASP A 102 7.05 12.43 -4.01
CA ASP A 102 7.98 13.46 -4.49
C ASP A 102 7.30 14.82 -4.79
N GLU A 103 6.27 15.20 -4.05
CA GLU A 103 5.48 16.40 -4.31
C GLU A 103 6.16 17.68 -3.81
N GLY A 104 5.87 18.79 -4.48
CA GLY A 104 6.41 20.11 -4.11
C GLY A 104 7.94 20.25 -4.24
N LEU A 105 8.65 19.21 -4.69
CA LEU A 105 10.10 19.20 -4.79
C LEU A 105 10.60 20.01 -5.98
N THR A 106 11.35 21.07 -5.67
CA THR A 106 12.04 21.91 -6.65
C THR A 106 13.49 22.14 -6.24
N GLN A 107 14.38 22.26 -7.21
CA GLN A 107 15.74 22.72 -6.95
C GLN A 107 16.30 23.55 -8.11
N GLN A 108 17.28 24.41 -7.78
CA GLN A 108 18.01 25.21 -8.74
C GLN A 108 18.83 24.32 -9.69
N CYS A 109 18.96 24.75 -10.93
CA CYS A 109 19.81 24.12 -11.95
C CYS A 109 20.35 25.19 -12.91
N GLY A 110 21.22 24.79 -13.85
CA GLY A 110 21.99 25.71 -14.70
C GLY A 110 23.42 25.90 -14.18
N VAL A 111 24.27 26.47 -15.03
CA VAL A 111 25.72 26.54 -14.79
C VAL A 111 26.13 27.79 -14.00
N SER A 112 25.58 28.95 -14.39
CA SER A 112 26.00 30.26 -13.89
C SER A 112 24.85 31.28 -13.99
N ASN A 113 25.03 32.41 -13.32
CA ASN A 113 24.20 33.61 -13.46
C ASN A 113 25.06 34.84 -13.85
N ILE A 114 26.20 34.59 -14.48
CA ILE A 114 27.14 35.59 -15.01
C ILE A 114 26.80 35.85 -16.48
N GLY A 115 27.01 37.07 -16.94
CA GLY A 115 26.77 37.44 -18.33
C GLY A 115 25.30 37.27 -18.72
N GLU A 116 25.06 36.59 -19.84
CA GLU A 116 23.73 36.25 -20.34
C GLU A 116 23.17 34.95 -19.73
N CYS A 117 23.96 34.19 -18.96
CA CYS A 117 23.49 32.97 -18.32
C CYS A 117 22.51 33.23 -17.19
N GLN A 118 21.63 32.27 -16.97
CA GLN A 118 20.64 32.30 -15.90
C GLN A 118 20.45 30.91 -15.32
N TYR A 119 20.27 30.83 -14.00
CA TYR A 119 19.81 29.60 -13.37
C TYR A 119 18.35 29.33 -13.72
N GLY A 120 18.02 28.05 -13.83
CA GLY A 120 16.66 27.55 -13.96
C GLY A 120 16.21 26.79 -12.72
N THR A 121 15.06 26.16 -12.82
CA THR A 121 14.49 25.27 -11.79
C THR A 121 14.13 23.93 -12.42
N LYS A 122 14.35 22.84 -11.68
CA LYS A 122 13.86 21.51 -12.03
C LYS A 122 12.94 20.97 -10.94
N THR A 123 11.96 20.18 -11.34
CA THR A 123 10.97 19.53 -10.48
C THR A 123 11.29 18.04 -10.35
N CYS A 124 10.99 17.42 -9.22
CA CYS A 124 11.06 15.96 -9.10
C CYS A 124 9.73 15.31 -9.51
N SER A 125 9.81 14.12 -10.10
CA SER A 125 8.68 13.21 -10.23
C SER A 125 9.20 11.78 -10.35
N GLY A 126 8.77 10.90 -9.45
CA GLY A 126 9.12 9.48 -9.47
C GLY A 126 10.60 9.22 -9.26
N GLY A 127 11.22 9.90 -8.30
CA GLY A 127 12.64 9.81 -7.94
C GLY A 127 13.60 10.40 -8.98
N VAL A 128 13.06 11.06 -10.00
CA VAL A 128 13.84 11.63 -11.09
C VAL A 128 13.61 13.13 -11.19
N TRP A 129 14.72 13.87 -11.17
CA TRP A 129 14.69 15.29 -11.49
C TRP A 129 14.46 15.50 -12.97
N GLY A 130 13.44 16.30 -13.29
CA GLY A 130 13.12 16.69 -14.66
C GLY A 130 14.14 17.63 -15.29
N ALA A 131 13.78 18.12 -16.48
CA ALA A 131 14.59 19.11 -17.20
C ALA A 131 14.77 20.39 -16.38
N CYS A 132 15.90 21.06 -16.61
CA CYS A 132 16.08 22.42 -16.12
C CYS A 132 15.23 23.36 -16.97
N VAL A 133 14.33 24.10 -16.33
CA VAL A 133 13.43 25.05 -16.99
C VAL A 133 13.83 26.46 -16.61
N GLY A 134 13.96 27.32 -17.63
CA GLY A 134 14.29 28.73 -17.46
C GLY A 134 15.78 29.04 -17.33
N ASN A 135 16.66 28.04 -17.41
CA ASN A 135 18.09 28.30 -17.49
C ASN A 135 18.46 28.85 -18.88
N ILE A 136 19.48 29.69 -18.88
CA ILE A 136 20.24 30.05 -20.08
C ILE A 136 21.63 29.48 -19.84
N ASP A 137 21.97 28.45 -20.61
CA ASP A 137 23.27 27.78 -20.51
C ASP A 137 24.33 28.52 -21.33
N PRO A 138 25.62 28.40 -20.94
CA PRO A 138 26.73 28.90 -21.71
C PRO A 138 26.68 28.44 -23.17
N VAL A 139 26.87 29.38 -24.08
CA VAL A 139 27.06 29.12 -25.50
C VAL A 139 28.30 29.87 -25.99
N ASN A 140 28.79 29.53 -27.17
CA ASN A 140 29.94 30.26 -27.73
C ASN A 140 29.62 31.75 -27.87
N GLU A 141 30.65 32.56 -27.64
CA GLU A 141 30.60 34.01 -27.81
C GLU A 141 30.01 34.42 -29.16
N THR A 142 29.15 35.44 -29.07
CA THR A 142 28.73 36.21 -30.24
C THR A 142 29.35 37.59 -30.12
N CYS A 143 29.84 38.12 -31.23
CA CYS A 143 30.61 39.37 -31.25
C CYS A 143 29.72 40.61 -31.20
N ASP A 144 28.83 40.65 -30.23
CA ASP A 144 27.94 41.76 -29.91
C ASP A 144 28.34 42.50 -28.62
N GLY A 145 29.43 42.07 -27.97
CA GLY A 145 29.98 42.67 -26.76
C GLY A 145 29.30 42.22 -25.46
N LYS A 146 28.52 41.14 -25.51
CA LYS A 146 28.00 40.45 -24.32
C LYS A 146 28.87 39.25 -23.95
N ASP A 147 28.52 38.60 -22.84
CA ASP A 147 29.17 37.41 -22.28
C ASP A 147 28.16 36.25 -22.40
N HIS A 148 28.29 35.46 -23.47
CA HIS A 148 27.42 34.33 -23.81
C HIS A 148 27.92 33.00 -23.24
N ASP A 149 29.22 32.86 -23.01
CA ASP A 149 29.83 31.66 -22.43
C ASP A 149 29.96 31.72 -20.91
N CYS A 150 29.66 32.88 -20.34
CA CYS A 150 29.45 33.15 -18.92
C CYS A 150 30.72 32.96 -18.09
N ASP A 151 31.88 33.27 -18.69
CA ASP A 151 33.20 33.18 -18.07
C ASP A 151 33.64 34.48 -17.36
N SER A 152 32.78 35.52 -17.34
CA SER A 152 33.02 36.87 -16.81
C SER A 152 33.85 37.80 -17.69
N VAL A 153 34.14 37.40 -18.92
CA VAL A 153 34.71 38.26 -19.97
C VAL A 153 33.62 38.45 -21.03
N SER A 154 33.64 39.58 -21.76
CA SER A 154 32.63 39.84 -22.80
C SER A 154 33.31 40.00 -24.13
N GLY A 155 32.80 39.30 -25.15
CA GLY A 155 33.30 39.39 -26.53
C GLY A 155 34.71 38.85 -26.73
N GLU A 156 35.19 37.94 -25.88
CA GLU A 156 36.39 37.15 -26.15
C GLU A 156 36.19 36.20 -27.35
N GLY A 157 37.30 35.77 -27.97
CA GLY A 157 37.24 34.92 -29.17
C GLY A 157 36.74 35.62 -30.44
N CYS A 158 36.40 36.92 -30.36
CA CYS A 158 36.01 37.76 -31.48
C CYS A 158 37.23 38.40 -32.18
N ASP A 159 38.09 37.57 -32.75
CA ASP A 159 39.12 38.07 -33.66
C ASP A 159 38.47 38.45 -35.00
N CYS A 160 38.59 39.74 -35.36
CA CYS A 160 38.08 40.32 -36.61
C CYS A 160 39.00 40.05 -37.81
#